data_AF-A0A7Y6PUD0-F1
#
_entry.id   AF-A0A7Y6PUD0-F1
#
_cell.length_a   1.000
_cell.length_b   1.000
_cell.length_c   1.000
_cell.angle_alpha   90.00
_cell.angle_beta   90.00
_cell.angle_gamma   90.00
#
_symmetry.space_group_name_H-M   'P 1'
#
loop_
_entity.id
_entity.type
_entity.pdbx_description
1 polymer ?
#
loop_
_entity_poly.entity_id
_entity_poly.type
_entity_poly.pdbx_seq_one_letter_code
_entity_poly.pdbx_strand_id
1 'polypeptide(L)'
;MLEAVLAGTSDVTSERFRHLVTAVRRVIACDAVALLRLEAGTLVPVVVDGLRGEAVARRFVPSEQPRLARILAATGPIRFDDPALPDPFDGLLAERGDELSRPHACMGCPLIVDGAVIGVMTLD
;
A
#
# COMPACT_ATOMS: atom_id res chain seq x y z
N MET A 1 8.12 -16.40 -3.81
CA MET A 1 7.97 -16.13 -2.36
C MET A 1 6.70 -15.32 -2.03
N LEU A 2 6.14 -14.54 -2.96
CA LEU A 2 4.89 -13.77 -2.74
C LEU A 2 3.59 -14.58 -2.96
N GLU A 3 3.59 -15.54 -3.89
CA GLU A 3 2.39 -16.31 -4.32
C GLU A 3 1.69 -17.10 -3.19
N ALA A 4 2.41 -17.58 -2.17
CA ALA A 4 1.84 -18.44 -1.13
C ALA A 4 1.04 -17.68 -0.05
N VAL A 5 1.14 -16.36 -0.01
CA VAL A 5 0.61 -15.53 1.09
C VAL A 5 -0.90 -15.30 0.97
N LEU A 6 -1.48 -15.43 -0.23
CA LEU A 6 -2.75 -14.79 -0.57
C LEU A 6 -3.99 -15.74 -0.63
N ALA A 7 -3.81 -17.04 -0.45
CA ALA A 7 -4.84 -18.06 -0.72
C ALA A 7 -5.69 -18.52 0.51
N GLY A 8 -5.88 -17.70 1.55
CA GLY A 8 -6.51 -18.14 2.82
C GLY A 8 -7.85 -17.49 3.17
N THR A 9 -8.67 -18.19 3.97
CA THR A 9 -9.84 -17.65 4.68
C THR A 9 -9.48 -16.39 5.49
N SER A 10 -10.43 -15.47 5.63
CA SER A 10 -10.25 -14.04 5.96
C SER A 10 -9.35 -13.70 7.16
N ASP A 11 -9.28 -14.56 8.17
CA ASP A 11 -8.46 -14.34 9.36
C ASP A 11 -6.98 -14.68 9.14
N VAL A 12 -6.73 -15.85 8.53
CA VAL A 12 -5.37 -16.33 8.18
C VAL A 12 -4.71 -15.40 7.16
N THR A 13 -5.49 -14.87 6.21
CA THR A 13 -4.98 -13.94 5.20
C THR A 13 -4.58 -12.59 5.80
N SER A 14 -5.30 -12.11 6.81
CA SER A 14 -4.97 -10.85 7.51
C SER A 14 -3.67 -10.96 8.31
N GLU A 15 -3.45 -12.08 9.00
CA GLU A 15 -2.20 -12.34 9.72
C GLU A 15 -1.00 -12.50 8.77
N ARG A 16 -1.22 -13.20 7.65
CA ARG A 16 -0.21 -13.33 6.57
C ARG A 16 0.18 -11.98 5.98
N PHE A 17 -0.78 -11.08 5.78
CA PHE A 17 -0.51 -9.72 5.34
C PHE A 17 0.31 -8.91 6.38
N ARG A 18 0.02 -9.05 7.67
CA ARG A 18 0.85 -8.42 8.72
C ARG A 18 2.28 -8.94 8.72
N HIS A 19 2.48 -10.25 8.52
CA HIS A 19 3.82 -10.82 8.40
C HIS A 19 4.57 -10.30 7.16
N LEU A 20 3.89 -10.15 6.03
CA LEU A 20 4.47 -9.53 4.83
C LEU A 20 4.93 -8.10 5.11
N VAL A 21 4.06 -7.26 5.69
CA VAL A 21 4.37 -5.87 6.03
C VAL A 21 5.56 -5.81 7.00
N THR A 22 5.58 -6.67 8.02
CA THR A 22 6.68 -6.74 8.99
C THR A 22 8.00 -7.13 8.33
N ALA A 23 7.99 -8.09 7.40
CA ALA A 23 9.19 -8.51 6.68
C ALA A 23 9.70 -7.41 5.75
N VAL A 24 8.80 -6.71 5.06
CA VAL A 24 9.11 -5.59 4.16
C VAL A 24 9.78 -4.43 4.93
N ARG A 25 9.24 -4.03 6.08
CA ARG A 25 9.83 -2.97 6.93
C ARG A 25 11.23 -3.29 7.45
N ARG A 26 11.62 -4.57 7.51
CA ARG A 26 12.98 -4.97 7.90
C ARG A 26 14.00 -4.80 6.78
N VAL A 27 13.55 -4.71 5.53
CA VAL A 27 14.40 -4.65 4.33
C VAL A 27 14.38 -3.27 3.70
N ILE A 28 13.26 -2.55 3.80
CA ILE A 28 13.05 -1.23 3.22
C ILE A 28 12.87 -0.24 4.35
N ALA A 29 13.72 0.79 4.38
CA ALA A 29 13.52 1.96 5.25
C ALA A 29 12.37 2.79 4.66
N CYS A 30 11.18 2.60 5.21
CA CYS A 30 9.96 3.36 4.91
C CYS A 30 9.31 3.78 6.22
N ASP A 31 8.72 4.97 6.22
CA ASP A 31 8.03 5.57 7.36
C ASP A 31 6.63 4.95 7.50
N ALA A 32 5.96 4.68 6.38
CA ALA A 32 4.63 4.07 6.32
C ALA A 32 4.51 2.92 5.30
N VAL A 33 3.65 1.96 5.62
CA VAL A 33 3.24 0.86 4.74
C VAL A 33 1.72 0.71 4.80
N ALA A 34 1.09 0.58 3.64
CA ALA A 34 -0.33 0.26 3.54
C ALA A 34 -0.54 -0.94 2.60
N LEU A 35 -1.40 -1.84 3.04
CA LEU A 35 -1.91 -2.94 2.23
C LEU A 35 -3.40 -2.74 2.02
N LEU A 36 -3.78 -2.56 0.77
CA LEU A 36 -5.15 -2.28 0.37
C LEU A 36 -5.69 -3.43 -0.49
N ARG A 37 -6.86 -3.94 -0.15
CA ARG A 37 -7.60 -4.94 -0.94
C ARG A 37 -8.56 -4.24 -1.90
N LEU A 38 -8.64 -4.72 -3.13
CA LEU A 38 -9.61 -4.25 -4.11
C LEU A 38 -10.95 -4.96 -3.86
N GLU A 39 -11.98 -4.19 -3.50
CA GLU A 39 -13.35 -4.65 -3.26
C GLU A 39 -14.31 -3.82 -4.11
N ALA A 40 -15.02 -4.48 -5.04
CA ALA A 40 -16.01 -3.82 -5.91
C ALA A 40 -15.48 -2.52 -6.56
N GLY A 41 -14.21 -2.54 -7.02
CA GLY A 41 -13.57 -1.38 -7.66
C GLY A 41 -13.00 -0.33 -6.70
N THR A 42 -13.09 -0.54 -5.39
CA THR A 42 -12.58 0.37 -4.35
C THR A 42 -11.45 -0.29 -3.57
N LEU A 43 -10.39 0.45 -3.27
CA LEU A 43 -9.29 -0.02 -2.44
C LEU A 43 -9.59 0.22 -0.95
N VAL A 44 -9.43 -0.84 -0.17
CA VAL A 44 -9.84 -0.94 1.22
C VAL A 44 -8.63 -1.31 2.08
N PRO A 45 -8.24 -0.49 3.06
CA PRO A 45 -7.17 -0.81 3.98
C PRO A 45 -7.42 -2.13 4.72
N VAL A 46 -6.45 -3.03 4.66
CA VAL A 46 -6.41 -4.28 5.44
C VAL A 46 -5.34 -4.20 6.52
N VAL A 47 -4.17 -3.66 6.16
CA VAL A 47 -3.07 -3.41 7.09
C VAL A 47 -2.55 -2.00 6.81
N VAL A 48 -2.36 -1.22 7.86
CA VAL A 48 -1.62 0.04 7.80
C VAL A 48 -0.64 0.06 8.95
N ASP A 49 0.55 0.61 8.71
CA ASP A 49 1.61 0.75 9.70
C ASP A 49 2.38 2.04 9.38
N GLY A 50 2.65 2.88 10.37
CA GLY A 50 3.19 4.24 10.14
C GLY A 50 2.17 5.28 9.64
N LEU A 51 0.91 4.88 9.45
CA LEU A 51 -0.22 5.77 9.17
C LEU A 51 -1.08 6.00 10.43
N ARG A 52 -1.76 7.14 10.48
CA ARG A 52 -2.78 7.46 11.48
C ARG A 52 -3.92 6.46 11.39
N GLY A 53 -4.56 6.18 12.53
CA GLY A 53 -5.69 5.23 12.60
C GLY A 53 -6.85 5.58 11.66
N GLU A 54 -7.02 6.86 11.33
CA GLU A 54 -7.99 7.35 10.34
C GLU A 54 -7.81 6.71 8.96
N ALA A 55 -6.58 6.32 8.60
CA ALA A 55 -6.29 5.66 7.34
C ALA A 55 -7.02 4.33 7.21
N VAL A 56 -7.24 3.57 8.30
CA VAL A 56 -7.96 2.27 8.29
C VAL A 56 -9.42 2.44 7.88
N ALA A 57 -10.04 3.57 8.21
CA ALA A 57 -11.44 3.84 7.91
C ALA A 57 -11.66 4.39 6.49
N ARG A 58 -10.58 4.77 5.78
CA ARG A 58 -10.70 5.33 4.43
C ARG A 58 -11.03 4.28 3.39
N ARG A 59 -11.62 4.75 2.30
CA ARG A 59 -11.86 4.00 1.07
C ARG A 59 -11.27 4.82 -0.06
N PHE A 60 -10.55 4.15 -0.96
CA PHE A 60 -9.82 4.82 -2.04
C PHE A 60 -10.37 4.37 -3.38
N VAL A 61 -11.00 5.29 -4.12
CA VAL A 61 -11.46 5.02 -5.48
C VAL A 61 -10.27 5.19 -6.43
N PRO A 62 -9.82 4.15 -7.15
CA PRO A 62 -8.60 4.24 -7.97
C PRO A 62 -8.63 5.37 -9.00
N SER A 63 -9.79 5.66 -9.61
CA SER A 63 -9.93 6.76 -10.58
C SER A 63 -9.66 8.14 -10.00
N GLU A 64 -9.76 8.29 -8.69
CA GLU A 64 -9.48 9.54 -7.95
C GLU A 64 -8.08 9.55 -7.35
N GLN A 65 -7.33 8.45 -7.49
CA GLN A 65 -6.07 8.20 -6.82
C GLN A 65 -5.00 7.79 -7.83
N PRO A 66 -4.35 8.76 -8.52
CA PRO A 66 -3.45 8.48 -9.64
C PRO A 66 -2.32 7.49 -9.33
N ARG A 67 -1.72 7.58 -8.14
CA ARG A 67 -0.69 6.62 -7.69
C ARG A 67 -1.27 5.21 -7.57
N LEU A 68 -2.40 5.06 -6.88
CA LEU A 68 -3.03 3.75 -6.66
C LEU A 68 -3.53 3.12 -7.97
N ALA A 69 -4.11 3.91 -8.88
CA ALA A 69 -4.50 3.44 -10.21
C ALA A 69 -3.30 2.93 -11.01
N ARG A 70 -2.17 3.64 -10.97
CA ARG A 70 -0.94 3.20 -11.64
C ARG A 70 -0.39 1.90 -11.05
N ILE A 71 -0.43 1.74 -9.72
CA ILE A 71 0.00 0.48 -9.07
C ILE A 71 -0.90 -0.68 -9.50
N LEU A 72 -2.22 -0.49 -9.48
CA LEU A 72 -3.18 -1.53 -9.89
C LEU A 72 -2.99 -2.00 -11.34
N ALA A 73 -2.59 -1.10 -12.24
CA ALA A 73 -2.37 -1.41 -13.65
C ALA A 73 -0.98 -1.97 -13.96
N ALA A 74 -0.05 -1.95 -12.99
CA ALA A 74 1.31 -2.44 -13.19
C ALA A 74 1.36 -3.98 -13.19
N THR A 75 2.42 -4.53 -13.76
CA THR A 75 2.73 -5.98 -13.71
C THR A 75 3.76 -6.31 -12.63
N GLY A 76 4.18 -5.32 -11.84
CA GLY A 76 5.22 -5.45 -10.83
C GLY A 76 5.40 -4.16 -10.01
N PRO A 77 6.43 -4.10 -9.16
CA PRO A 77 6.71 -2.92 -8.35
C PRO A 77 7.00 -1.68 -9.19
N ILE A 78 6.48 -0.54 -8.76
CA ILE A 78 6.72 0.77 -9.34
C ILE A 78 7.21 1.74 -8.26
N ARG A 79 8.07 2.67 -8.66
CA ARG A 79 8.55 3.78 -7.83
C ARG A 79 8.04 5.08 -8.43
N PHE A 80 7.53 5.96 -7.59
CA PHE A 80 7.14 7.31 -7.94
C PHE A 80 8.26 8.27 -7.54
N ASP A 81 8.73 9.07 -8.48
CA ASP A 81 9.74 10.11 -8.29
C ASP A 81 9.18 11.51 -8.59
N ASP A 82 7.98 11.59 -9.16
CA ASP A 82 7.27 12.83 -9.48
C ASP A 82 6.56 13.41 -8.23
N PRO A 83 7.05 14.54 -7.69
CA PRO A 83 6.45 15.17 -6.51
C PRO A 83 5.11 15.87 -6.84
N ALA A 84 4.80 16.13 -8.11
CA ALA A 84 3.53 16.74 -8.50
C ALA A 84 2.37 15.74 -8.49
N LEU A 85 2.67 14.44 -8.45
CA LEU A 85 1.67 13.39 -8.40
C LEU A 85 1.10 13.28 -6.97
N PRO A 86 -0.21 13.52 -6.75
CA PRO A 86 -0.78 13.55 -5.40
C PRO A 86 -0.56 12.25 -4.62
N ASP A 87 -0.24 12.38 -3.33
CA ASP A 87 -0.12 11.24 -2.42
C ASP A 87 -1.49 10.81 -1.86
N PRO A 88 -1.89 9.53 -1.97
CA PRO A 88 -3.17 9.05 -1.44
C PRO A 88 -3.28 9.15 0.09
N PHE A 89 -2.16 9.18 0.80
CA PHE A 89 -2.09 9.23 2.26
C PHE A 89 -1.71 10.61 2.79
N ASP A 90 -1.79 11.65 1.97
CA ASP A 90 -1.51 13.01 2.42
C ASP A 90 -2.39 13.38 3.65
N GLY A 91 -1.74 13.95 4.67
CA GLY A 91 -2.32 14.22 5.98
C GLY A 91 -2.57 13.00 6.89
N LEU A 92 -2.20 11.78 6.47
CA LEU A 92 -2.40 10.53 7.24
C LEU A 92 -1.11 9.92 7.80
N LEU A 93 0.06 10.51 7.61
CA LEU A 93 1.29 10.01 8.22
C LEU A 93 1.26 10.22 9.75
N ALA A 94 1.65 9.19 10.50
CA ALA A 94 1.61 9.20 11.97
C ALA A 94 2.76 10.03 12.58
N GLU A 95 3.96 9.94 12.00
CA GLU A 95 5.13 10.73 12.42
C GLU A 95 5.52 11.69 11.30
N ARG A 96 5.40 13.00 11.55
CA ARG A 96 6.04 14.03 10.72
C ARG A 96 7.50 14.12 11.17
N GLY A 97 8.36 13.24 10.66
CA GLY A 97 9.80 13.54 10.65
C GLY A 97 10.02 14.72 9.71
N ASP A 98 10.63 15.82 10.19
CA ASP A 98 10.94 17.08 9.49
C ASP A 98 10.51 17.14 8.00
N GLU A 99 9.39 17.83 7.76
CA GLU A 99 8.60 17.89 6.51
C GLU A 99 9.31 18.46 5.26
N LEU A 100 10.64 18.62 5.27
CA LEU A 100 11.36 19.41 4.26
C LEU A 100 12.56 18.72 3.60
N SER A 101 12.91 17.47 3.91
CA SER A 101 14.22 16.94 3.45
C SER A 101 14.25 15.54 2.82
N ARG A 102 13.12 14.87 2.60
CA ARG A 102 13.15 13.58 1.87
C ARG A 102 12.20 13.64 0.68
N PRO A 103 12.66 13.37 -0.54
CA PRO A 103 11.72 13.04 -1.61
C PRO A 103 10.96 11.80 -1.14
N HIS A 104 9.66 11.93 -0.90
CA HIS A 104 8.71 10.83 -0.73
C HIS A 104 8.68 10.04 -2.03
N ALA A 105 9.73 9.25 -2.26
CA ALA A 105 9.85 8.42 -3.43
C ALA A 105 9.07 7.13 -3.17
N CYS A 106 7.75 7.31 -3.05
CA CYS A 106 6.78 6.28 -2.73
C CYS A 106 6.93 5.13 -3.71
N MET A 107 6.92 3.91 -3.18
CA MET A 107 6.89 2.68 -3.98
C MET A 107 5.55 2.00 -3.82
N GLY A 108 5.14 1.24 -4.81
CA GLY A 108 3.99 0.36 -4.66
C GLY A 108 4.08 -0.85 -5.56
N CYS A 109 3.34 -1.91 -5.22
CA CYS A 109 3.23 -3.08 -6.07
C CYS A 109 1.79 -3.61 -6.09
N PRO A 110 1.31 -4.13 -7.24
CA PRO A 110 0.06 -4.86 -7.29
C PRO A 110 0.19 -6.15 -6.47
N LEU A 111 -0.88 -6.50 -5.79
CA LEU A 111 -1.03 -7.82 -5.17
C LEU A 111 -1.75 -8.72 -6.16
N ILE A 112 -1.09 -9.77 -6.63
CA ILE A 112 -1.58 -10.66 -7.67
C ILE A 112 -1.73 -12.07 -7.09
N VAL A 113 -2.89 -12.69 -7.31
CA VAL A 113 -3.21 -14.07 -6.93
C VAL A 113 -3.78 -14.77 -8.14
N ASP A 114 -3.22 -15.92 -8.50
CA ASP A 114 -3.70 -16.71 -9.64
C ASP A 114 -3.83 -15.86 -10.93
N GLY A 115 -2.92 -14.89 -11.12
CA GLY A 115 -2.92 -13.96 -12.25
C GLY A 115 -3.92 -12.79 -12.16
N ALA A 116 -4.73 -12.71 -11.10
CA ALA A 116 -5.68 -11.62 -10.87
C ALA A 116 -5.17 -10.61 -9.85
N VAL A 117 -5.32 -9.31 -10.14
CA VAL A 117 -4.99 -8.24 -9.19
C VAL A 117 -6.07 -8.18 -8.10
N ILE A 118 -5.66 -8.41 -6.85
CA ILE A 118 -6.57 -8.40 -5.68
C ILE A 118 -6.40 -7.15 -4.82
N GLY A 119 -5.45 -6.27 -5.14
CA GLY A 119 -5.14 -5.10 -4.31
C GLY A 119 -3.77 -4.50 -4.62
N VAL A 120 -3.28 -3.68 -3.70
CA VAL A 120 -1.97 -3.04 -3.78
C VAL A 120 -1.28 -3.01 -2.42
N MET A 121 0.04 -2.98 -2.43
CA MET A 121 0.87 -2.57 -1.30
C MET A 121 1.56 -1.25 -1.65
N THR A 122 1.61 -0.32 -0.71
CA THR A 122 2.30 0.96 -0.82
C THR A 122 3.35 1.07 0.29
N LEU A 123 4.46 1.70 -0.03
CA LEU A 123 5.54 2.02 0.90
C LEU A 123 5.92 3.49 0.71
N ASP A 124 5.90 4.25 1.79
CA ASP A 124 6.30 5.67 1.83
C ASP A 124 7.40 5.85 2.88
#